data_AF-A0A7S3FSG3-F1
#
_entry.id   AF-A0A7S3FSG3-F1
#
_cell.length_a   1.000
_cell.length_b   1.000
_cell.length_c   1.000
_cell.angle_alpha   90.00
_cell.angle_beta   90.00
_cell.angle_gamma   90.00
#
_symmetry.space_group_name_H-M   'P 1'
#
loop_
_entity.id
_entity.type
_entity.pdbx_description
1 polymer ?
#
loop_
_entity_poly.entity_id
_entity_poly.type
_entity_poly.pdbx_seq_one_letter_code
_entity_poly.pdbx_strand_id
1 'polypeptide(L)'
;FTVEYIKKYIAGVQQKYTQSGGVRPFGISTLIVGFDTSGNPCLYQTDPSGTYSAWKANAIGRNSKTIREFLEKNYEDTSGDDTVKLAVKALMETVEGSSKNIEVAIMEKGTGLRVL
;
A
#
# COMPACT_ATOMS: atom_id res chain seq x y z
N PHE A 1 11.37 -14.97 -0.26
CA PHE A 1 11.95 -13.61 -0.27
C PHE A 1 11.24 -12.77 0.77
N THR A 2 11.94 -11.90 1.50
CA THR A 2 11.31 -11.00 2.46
C THR A 2 10.65 -9.83 1.74
N VAL A 3 9.58 -9.29 2.32
CA VAL A 3 8.94 -8.06 1.81
C VAL A 3 9.93 -6.88 1.78
N GLU A 4 10.90 -6.87 2.71
CA GLU A 4 11.99 -5.89 2.73
C GLU A 4 12.93 -6.01 1.53
N TYR A 5 13.20 -7.22 1.05
CA TYR A 5 14.00 -7.38 -0.16
C TYR A 5 13.23 -6.91 -1.39
N ILE A 6 11.95 -7.28 -1.50
CA ILE A 6 11.08 -6.93 -2.63
C ILE A 6 10.97 -5.41 -2.78
N LYS A 7 10.75 -4.66 -1.68
CA LYS A 7 10.68 -3.19 -1.75
C LYS A 7 11.99 -2.57 -2.23
N LYS A 8 13.15 -3.06 -1.76
CA LYS A 8 14.47 -2.54 -2.16
C LYS A 8 14.73 -2.81 -3.63
N TYR A 9 14.35 -3.99 -4.11
CA TYR A 9 14.47 -4.35 -5.51
C TYR A 9 13.62 -3.45 -6.41
N ILE A 10 12.32 -3.29 -6.10
CA ILE A 10 11.41 -2.44 -6.89
C ILE A 10 11.89 -0.99 -6.90
N ALA A 11 12.25 -0.45 -5.74
CA ALA A 11 12.77 0.90 -5.62
C ALA A 11 14.07 1.10 -6.42
N GLY A 12 14.99 0.14 -6.38
CA GLY A 12 16.22 0.17 -7.18
C GLY A 12 15.95 0.10 -8.69
N VAL A 13 14.95 -0.67 -9.12
CA VAL A 13 14.51 -0.69 -10.52
C VAL A 13 13.94 0.68 -10.92
N GLN A 14 13.09 1.29 -10.09
CA GLN A 14 12.56 2.64 -10.34
C GLN A 14 13.69 3.68 -10.46
N GLN A 15 14.63 3.66 -9.51
CA GLN A 15 15.78 4.56 -9.49
C GLN A 15 16.67 4.40 -10.73
N LYS A 16 16.91 3.16 -11.18
CA LYS A 16 17.76 2.91 -12.35
C LYS A 16 17.23 3.62 -13.60
N TYR A 17 15.91 3.72 -13.75
CA TYR A 17 15.27 4.41 -14.87
C TYR A 17 15.27 5.95 -14.73
N THR A 18 15.62 6.51 -13.57
CA THR A 18 15.85 7.96 -13.43
C THR A 18 17.27 8.37 -13.80
N GLN A 19 18.24 7.45 -13.65
CA GLN A 19 19.67 7.71 -13.89
C GLN A 19 20.21 7.13 -15.21
N SER A 20 19.38 6.38 -15.95
CA SER A 20 19.77 5.81 -17.24
C SER A 20 19.37 6.74 -18.38
N GLY A 21 20.31 7.05 -19.28
CA GLY A 21 20.03 7.81 -20.50
C GLY A 21 19.15 7.02 -21.47
N GLY A 22 18.28 7.72 -22.20
CA GLY A 22 17.45 7.12 -23.26
C GLY A 22 16.22 6.34 -22.78
N VAL A 23 15.94 6.31 -21.48
CA VAL A 23 14.73 5.70 -20.91
C VAL A 23 13.90 6.74 -20.15
N ARG A 24 12.59 6.51 -20.05
CA ARG A 24 11.71 7.33 -19.22
C ARG A 24 11.56 6.70 -17.82
N PRO A 25 11.60 7.50 -16.75
CA PRO A 25 11.27 7.02 -15.41
C PRO A 25 9.87 6.39 -15.35
N PHE A 26 9.71 5.43 -14.43
CA PHE A 26 8.39 4.89 -14.13
C PHE A 26 7.49 5.95 -13.49
N GLY A 27 6.33 6.20 -14.07
CA GLY A 27 5.32 7.12 -13.53
C GLY A 27 4.39 6.50 -12.47
N ILE A 28 4.88 5.55 -11.68
CA ILE A 28 4.06 4.80 -10.71
C ILE A 28 4.63 4.87 -9.30
N SER A 29 3.73 4.89 -8.33
CA SER A 29 4.01 4.56 -6.93
C SER A 29 3.40 3.19 -6.62
N THR A 30 4.02 2.42 -5.75
CA THR A 30 3.52 1.08 -5.38
C THR A 30 3.31 0.97 -3.88
N LEU A 31 2.30 0.19 -3.48
CA LEU A 31 2.16 -0.31 -2.12
C LEU A 31 2.55 -1.78 -2.13
N ILE A 32 3.45 -2.15 -1.22
CA ILE A 32 3.97 -3.51 -1.08
C ILE A 32 3.62 -3.96 0.33
N VAL A 33 2.79 -5.00 0.41
CA VAL A 33 2.34 -5.61 1.66
C VAL A 33 2.89 -7.02 1.79
N GLY A 34 3.10 -7.45 3.03
CA GLY A 34 3.54 -8.81 3.34
C GLY A 34 3.90 -8.95 4.81
N PHE A 35 4.62 -10.02 5.13
CA PHE A 35 5.08 -10.29 6.47
C PHE A 35 6.61 -10.29 6.52
N ASP A 36 7.17 -9.79 7.63
CA ASP A 36 8.61 -9.93 7.93
C ASP A 36 8.96 -11.36 8.37
N THR A 37 10.24 -11.61 8.70
CA THR A 37 10.72 -12.92 9.17
C THR A 37 10.13 -13.33 10.52
N SER A 38 9.70 -12.37 11.34
CA SER A 38 9.02 -12.59 12.62
C SER A 38 7.52 -12.85 12.43
N GLY A 39 6.99 -12.57 11.24
CA GLY A 39 5.59 -12.68 10.90
C GLY A 39 4.77 -11.43 11.21
N ASN A 40 5.39 -10.28 11.46
CA ASN A 40 4.68 -9.02 11.63
C ASN A 40 4.25 -8.49 10.26
N PRO A 41 3.01 -7.97 10.13
CA PRO A 41 2.57 -7.33 8.90
C PRO A 41 3.41 -6.08 8.63
N CYS A 42 3.76 -5.89 7.36
CA CYS A 42 4.57 -4.78 6.89
C CYS A 42 3.89 -4.15 5.67
N LEU A 43 3.83 -2.82 5.66
CA LEU A 43 3.38 -2.03 4.52
C LEU A 43 4.49 -1.06 4.11
N TYR A 44 4.89 -1.12 2.85
CA TYR A 44 5.85 -0.20 2.26
C TYR A 44 5.24 0.53 1.07
N GLN A 45 5.62 1.79 0.90
CA GLN A 45 5.37 2.54 -0.32
C GLN A 45 6.69 2.70 -1.07
N THR A 46 6.68 2.55 -2.39
CA THR A 46 7.75 3.07 -3.27
C THR A 46 7.22 4.17 -4.17
N ASP A 47 8.09 5.07 -4.61
CA ASP A 47 7.75 6.15 -5.54
C ASP A 47 8.73 6.20 -6.75
N PRO A 48 8.39 6.95 -7.82
CA PRO A 48 9.21 7.06 -9.03
C PRO A 48 10.67 7.45 -8.84
N SER A 49 11.02 8.14 -7.75
CA SER A 49 12.41 8.52 -7.45
C SER A 49 13.28 7.33 -7.05
N GLY A 50 12.66 6.19 -6.73
CA GLY A 50 13.32 5.03 -6.14
C GLY A 50 13.47 5.13 -4.63
N THR A 51 12.73 6.03 -3.99
CA THR A 51 12.62 6.07 -2.52
C THR A 51 11.53 5.09 -2.06
N TYR A 52 11.71 4.55 -0.85
CA TYR A 52 10.69 3.74 -0.18
C TYR A 52 10.53 4.13 1.29
N SER A 53 9.33 3.95 1.82
CA SER A 53 8.96 4.31 3.20
C SER A 53 8.06 3.25 3.83
N ALA A 54 8.17 3.06 5.15
CA ALA A 54 7.33 2.14 5.92
C ALA A 54 6.10 2.88 6.47
N TRP A 55 4.95 2.23 6.48
CA TRP A 55 3.69 2.82 6.93
C TRP A 55 2.91 1.86 7.81
N LYS A 56 2.12 2.40 8.75
CA LYS A 56 1.09 1.64 9.47
C LYS A 56 -0.19 1.50 8.64
N ALA A 57 -0.63 2.61 8.04
CA ALA A 57 -1.66 2.67 7.01
C ALA A 57 -1.27 3.75 6.00
N ASN A 58 -1.65 3.57 4.73
CA ASN A 58 -1.32 4.52 3.68
C ASN A 58 -2.30 4.42 2.52
N ALA A 59 -2.39 5.50 1.73
CA ALA A 59 -3.14 5.54 0.49
C ALA A 59 -2.33 6.26 -0.59
N ILE A 60 -2.43 5.79 -1.84
CA ILE A 60 -1.81 6.41 -3.02
C ILE A 60 -2.86 6.59 -4.12
N GLY A 61 -2.55 7.38 -5.14
CA GLY A 61 -3.46 7.65 -6.26
C GLY A 61 -4.34 8.88 -6.05
N ARG A 62 -5.46 8.95 -6.79
CA ARG A 62 -6.37 10.09 -6.78
C ARG A 62 -7.04 10.23 -5.40
N ASN A 63 -7.13 11.46 -4.90
CA ASN A 63 -7.73 11.79 -3.60
C ASN A 63 -7.04 11.15 -2.37
N SER A 64 -5.82 10.61 -2.53
CA SER A 64 -5.09 9.96 -1.44
C SER A 64 -4.83 10.87 -0.24
N LYS A 65 -4.71 12.19 -0.46
CA LYS A 65 -4.55 13.18 0.62
C LYS A 65 -5.71 13.12 1.61
N THR A 66 -6.96 13.16 1.12
CA THR A 66 -8.17 13.07 1.95
C THR A 66 -8.24 11.75 2.70
N ILE A 67 -7.95 10.64 2.02
CA ILE A 67 -7.94 9.30 2.63
C ILE A 67 -6.88 9.21 3.73
N ARG A 68 -5.69 9.76 3.49
CA ARG A 68 -4.62 9.81 4.50
C ARG A 68 -4.99 10.66 5.70
N GLU A 69 -5.59 11.83 5.50
CA GLU A 69 -6.09 12.67 6.61
C GLU A 69 -7.16 11.96 7.44
N PHE A 70 -8.02 11.15 6.80
CA PHE A 70 -8.96 10.28 7.51
C PHE A 70 -8.23 9.21 8.33
N LEU A 71 -7.27 8.50 7.73
CA LEU A 71 -6.49 7.46 8.41
C LEU A 71 -5.68 8.04 9.57
N GLU A 72 -5.07 9.21 9.42
CA GLU A 72 -4.31 9.89 10.48
C GLU A 72 -5.16 10.17 11.73
N LYS A 73 -6.48 10.39 11.57
CA LYS A 73 -7.41 10.67 12.66
C LYS A 73 -8.07 9.42 13.25
N ASN A 74 -8.28 8.39 12.43
CA ASN A 74 -9.12 7.23 12.77
C ASN A 74 -8.35 5.90 12.84
N TYR A 75 -7.04 5.90 12.58
CA TYR A 75 -6.25 4.68 12.64
C TYR A 75 -6.16 4.15 14.07
N GLU A 76 -6.48 2.87 14.20
CA GLU A 76 -6.27 2.07 15.41
C GLU A 76 -5.57 0.77 15.01
N ASP A 77 -4.69 0.25 15.86
CA ASP A 77 -4.08 -1.07 15.66
C ASP A 77 -5.16 -2.14 15.86
N THR A 78 -5.77 -2.54 14.74
CA THR A 78 -6.89 -3.49 14.65
C THR A 78 -6.50 -4.73 13.83
N SER A 79 -7.36 -5.74 13.81
CA SER A 79 -7.18 -6.92 12.93
C SER A 79 -8.53 -7.44 12.42
N GLY A 80 -8.50 -8.28 11.38
CA GLY A 80 -9.69 -8.92 10.83
C GLY A 80 -10.73 -7.93 10.29
N ASP A 81 -12.01 -8.19 10.59
CA ASP A 81 -13.14 -7.43 10.05
C ASP A 81 -13.10 -5.94 10.41
N ASP A 82 -12.54 -5.57 11.56
CA ASP A 82 -12.48 -4.15 11.98
C ASP A 82 -11.46 -3.37 11.16
N THR A 83 -10.35 -4.00 10.78
CA THR A 83 -9.39 -3.41 9.83
C THR A 83 -10.01 -3.26 8.44
N VAL A 84 -10.79 -4.23 7.99
CA VAL A 84 -11.52 -4.15 6.71
C VAL A 84 -12.53 -3.00 6.75
N LYS A 85 -13.31 -2.88 7.83
CA LYS A 85 -14.26 -1.77 8.01
C LYS A 85 -13.55 -0.42 7.99
N LEU A 86 -12.40 -0.29 8.65
CA LEU A 86 -11.62 0.95 8.64
C LEU A 86 -11.14 1.30 7.22
N ALA A 87 -10.60 0.32 6.48
CA ALA A 87 -10.15 0.51 5.10
C ALA A 87 -11.29 0.93 4.17
N VAL A 88 -12.46 0.27 4.27
CA VAL A 88 -13.65 0.62 3.48
C VAL A 88 -14.15 2.02 3.85
N LYS A 89 -14.25 2.36 5.14
CA LYS A 89 -14.63 3.72 5.58
C LYS A 89 -13.69 4.78 5.00
N ALA A 90 -12.38 4.53 5.02
CA ALA A 90 -11.40 5.47 4.46
C ALA A 90 -11.59 5.68 2.95
N LEU A 91 -11.92 4.64 2.18
CA LEU A 91 -12.21 4.77 0.76
C LEU A 91 -13.52 5.54 0.49
N MET A 92 -14.54 5.31 1.31
CA MET A 92 -15.86 5.97 1.20
C MET A 92 -15.81 7.49 1.41
N GLU A 93 -14.74 8.04 2.00
CA GLU A 93 -14.52 9.49 2.07
C GLU A 93 -14.35 10.16 0.69
N THR A 94 -14.04 9.37 -0.34
CA THR A 94 -13.73 9.90 -1.68
C THR A 94 -14.48 9.21 -2.82
N VAL A 95 -15.06 8.04 -2.56
CA VAL A 95 -15.84 7.27 -3.55
C VAL A 95 -17.29 7.71 -3.49
N GLU A 96 -17.73 8.49 -4.47
CA GLU A 96 -19.15 8.79 -4.68
C GLU A 96 -19.88 7.56 -5.23
N GLY A 97 -20.44 6.73 -4.34
CA GLY A 97 -21.44 5.73 -4.68
C GLY A 97 -20.97 4.27 -4.81
N SER A 98 -21.91 3.39 -4.42
CA SER A 98 -22.01 1.92 -4.51
C SER A 98 -20.76 1.08 -4.24
N SER A 99 -20.92 0.04 -3.41
CA SER A 99 -19.90 -0.97 -3.09
C SER A 99 -19.26 -1.66 -4.31
N LYS A 100 -19.85 -1.55 -5.51
CA LYS A 100 -19.32 -2.11 -6.76
C LYS A 100 -17.98 -1.51 -7.21
N ASN A 101 -17.59 -0.35 -6.67
CA ASN A 101 -16.36 0.35 -7.04
C ASN A 101 -15.18 0.04 -6.10
N ILE A 102 -15.39 -0.80 -5.09
CA ILE A 102 -14.38 -1.14 -4.08
C ILE A 102 -14.11 -2.63 -4.16
N GLU A 103 -12.85 -2.99 -4.39
CA GLU A 103 -12.35 -4.36 -4.27
C GLU A 103 -11.41 -4.41 -3.06
N VAL A 104 -11.57 -5.43 -2.22
CA VAL A 104 -10.76 -5.61 -1.01
C VAL A 104 -10.09 -6.97 -1.07
N ALA A 105 -8.79 -6.99 -0.82
CA ALA A 105 -8.05 -8.23 -0.62
C ALA A 105 -7.43 -8.24 0.77
N ILE A 106 -7.53 -9.39 1.43
CA ILE A 106 -6.97 -9.64 2.76
C ILE A 106 -5.79 -10.59 2.62
N MET A 107 -4.66 -10.21 3.20
CA MET A 107 -3.51 -11.09 3.34
C MET A 107 -3.31 -11.43 4.82
N GLU A 108 -3.37 -12.71 5.13
CA GLU A 108 -3.21 -13.23 6.49
C GLU A 108 -2.06 -14.24 6.53
N LYS A 109 -1.37 -14.31 7.67
CA LYS A 109 -0.25 -15.25 7.85
C LYS A 109 -0.81 -16.68 7.88
N GLY A 110 -0.29 -17.54 7.02
CA GLY A 110 -0.65 -18.96 6.96
C GLY A 110 -1.81 -19.30 6.01
N THR A 111 -2.73 -18.36 5.78
CA THR A 111 -3.84 -18.53 4.82
C THR A 111 -3.56 -17.88 3.46
N GLY A 112 -2.66 -16.89 3.41
CA GLY A 112 -2.26 -16.23 2.17
C GLY A 112 -3.20 -15.07 1.80
N LEU A 113 -3.28 -14.77 0.50
CA LEU A 113 -4.11 -13.70 -0.04
C LEU A 113 -5.49 -14.24 -0.44
N ARG A 114 -6.55 -13.56 -0.02
CA ARG A 114 -7.93 -13.78 -0.48
C ARG A 114 -8.58 -12.46 -0.89
N VAL A 115 -9.39 -12.49 -1.93
CA VAL A 115 -10.23 -11.36 -2.35
C VAL A 115 -11.62 -11.53 -1.73
N LEU A 116 -12.20 -10.44 -1.22
CA LEU A 116 -13.56 -10.40 -0.66
C LEU A 116 -14.62 -10.19 -1.74
#